data_AF-A0A7W0A2S9-F1
#
_entry.id   AF-A0A7W0A2S9-F1
#
_cell.length_a   1.000
_cell.length_b   1.000
_cell.length_c   1.000
_cell.angle_alpha   90.00
_cell.angle_beta   90.00
_cell.angle_gamma   90.00
#
_symmetry.space_group_name_H-M   'P 1'
#
loop_
_entity.id
_entity.type
_entity.pdbx_description
1 polymer ?
#
loop_
_entity_poly.entity_id
_entity_poly.type
_entity_poly.pdbx_seq_one_letter_code
_entity_poly.pdbx_strand_id
1 'polypeptide(L)'
;VAARVIELTGLPSISPLTTDWVSQMVAMPIPPVDPVALAARLLDEYGIEVPSTRHGDQLMVRVSVQGYVTDEDLDALVGALRALLPPA
;
A
#
# COMPACT_ATOMS: atom_id res chain seq x y z
N VAL A 1 7.72 -2.03 -4.77
CA VAL A 1 6.33 -1.60 -4.44
C VAL A 1 6.21 -0.14 -3.98
N ALA A 2 6.92 0.31 -2.94
CA ALA A 2 6.74 1.66 -2.36
C ALA A 2 6.79 2.82 -3.36
N ALA A 3 7.85 2.90 -4.19
CA ALA A 3 7.97 3.96 -5.19
C ALA A 3 6.75 4.04 -6.13
N ARG A 4 6.17 2.90 -6.50
CA ARG A 4 4.99 2.83 -7.38
C ARG A 4 3.71 3.29 -6.70
N VAL A 5 3.55 3.06 -5.40
CA VAL A 5 2.40 3.56 -4.64
C VAL A 5 2.52 5.07 -4.40
N ILE A 6 3.72 5.57 -4.12
CA ILE A 6 4.01 7.01 -4.04
C ILE A 6 3.70 7.71 -5.37
N GLU A 7 4.16 7.15 -6.49
CA GLU A 7 3.84 7.65 -7.82
C GLU A 7 2.34 7.60 -8.12
N LEU A 8 1.66 6.50 -7.77
CA LEU A 8 0.22 6.33 -7.97
C LEU A 8 -0.61 7.36 -7.19
N THR A 9 -0.21 7.66 -5.96
CA THR A 9 -1.01 8.48 -5.02
C THR A 9 -0.61 9.95 -5.02
N GLY A 10 0.57 10.29 -5.55
CA GLY A 10 1.14 11.63 -5.46
C GLY A 10 1.53 12.07 -4.04
N LEU A 11 1.44 11.19 -3.05
CA LEU A 11 1.72 11.50 -1.65
C LEU A 11 3.19 11.33 -1.32
N PRO A 12 3.78 12.16 -0.43
CA PRO A 12 5.20 12.05 -0.09
C PRO A 12 5.48 10.76 0.69
N SER A 13 6.62 10.12 0.42
CA SER A 13 7.08 9.00 1.24
C SER A 13 7.37 9.45 2.68
N ILE A 14 7.04 8.61 3.65
CA ILE A 14 7.33 8.86 5.08
C ILE A 14 8.76 8.47 5.49
N SER A 15 9.50 7.82 4.60
CA SER A 15 10.90 7.43 4.79
C SER A 15 11.68 7.51 3.47
N PRO A 16 13.02 7.61 3.52
CA PRO A 16 13.85 7.38 2.35
C PRO A 16 13.56 6.01 1.74
N LEU A 17 13.41 5.94 0.42
CA LEU A 17 13.19 4.68 -0.32
C LEU A 17 14.52 4.05 -0.73
N THR A 18 15.42 3.93 0.24
CA THR A 18 16.74 3.30 0.09
C THR A 18 16.75 1.94 0.78
N THR A 19 17.63 1.02 0.37
CA THR A 19 17.76 -0.31 0.98
C THR A 19 18.06 -0.28 2.48
N ASP A 20 18.74 0.77 2.94
CA ASP A 20 19.10 0.94 4.35
C ASP A 20 17.90 1.32 5.24
N TRP A 21 16.81 1.79 4.63
CA TRP A 21 15.60 2.25 5.32
C TRP A 21 14.38 1.36 5.05
N VAL A 22 14.28 0.86 3.81
CA VAL A 22 13.17 0.03 3.34
C VAL A 22 13.74 -1.34 2.99
N SER A 23 13.45 -2.31 3.85
CA SER A 23 13.79 -3.71 3.66
C SER A 23 12.49 -4.52 3.64
N GLN A 24 12.33 -5.42 4.61
CA GLN A 24 11.19 -6.33 4.73
C GLN A 24 9.84 -5.61 4.94
N MET A 25 9.80 -4.34 5.33
CA MET A 25 8.56 -3.67 5.75
C MET A 25 8.55 -2.19 5.36
N VAL A 26 7.43 -1.73 4.81
CA VAL A 26 7.23 -0.31 4.44
C VAL A 26 5.76 0.08 4.51
N ALA A 27 5.48 1.25 5.10
CA ALA A 27 4.18 1.88 5.08
C ALA A 27 4.16 2.98 4.00
N MET A 28 3.08 3.00 3.22
CA MET A 28 2.91 3.86 2.06
C MET A 28 1.63 4.68 2.27
N PRO A 29 1.72 6.01 2.27
CA PRO A 29 0.56 6.89 2.32
C PRO A 29 -0.41 6.62 1.17
N ILE A 30 -1.71 6.68 1.47
CA ILE A 30 -2.79 6.63 0.48
C ILE A 30 -3.79 7.78 0.74
N PRO A 31 -4.58 8.19 -0.28
CA PRO A 31 -5.62 9.18 -0.11
C PRO A 31 -6.63 8.80 0.98
N PRO A 32 -7.31 9.78 1.59
CA PRO A 32 -8.35 9.49 2.57
C PRO A 32 -9.51 8.73 1.91
N VAL A 33 -9.68 7.48 2.33
CA VAL A 33 -10.81 6.60 1.99
C VAL A 33 -11.31 5.93 3.27
N ASP A 34 -12.43 5.22 3.19
CA ASP A 34 -12.85 4.33 4.28
C ASP A 34 -11.90 3.12 4.36
N PRO A 35 -11.10 2.97 5.43
CA PRO A 35 -10.12 1.90 5.53
C PRO A 35 -10.77 0.52 5.69
N VAL A 36 -11.98 0.43 6.25
CA VAL A 36 -12.70 -0.84 6.41
C VAL A 36 -13.23 -1.29 5.06
N ALA A 37 -13.82 -0.37 4.29
CA ALA A 37 -14.29 -0.68 2.94
C ALA A 37 -13.12 -1.04 2.01
N LEU A 38 -11.99 -0.33 2.09
CA LEU A 38 -10.80 -0.65 1.29
C LEU A 38 -10.26 -2.04 1.64
N ALA A 39 -10.12 -2.37 2.94
CA ALA A 39 -9.63 -3.68 3.38
C ALA A 39 -10.56 -4.81 2.93
N ALA A 40 -11.88 -4.63 3.07
CA ALA A 40 -12.86 -5.60 2.58
C ALA A 40 -12.73 -5.84 1.08
N ARG A 41 -12.64 -4.77 0.27
CA ARG A 41 -12.51 -4.89 -1.19
C ARG A 41 -11.19 -5.52 -1.62
N LEU A 42 -10.08 -5.17 -0.97
CA LEU A 42 -8.78 -5.80 -1.24
C LEU A 42 -8.84 -7.31 -0.98
N LEU A 43 -9.48 -7.74 0.09
CA LEU A 43 -9.62 -9.15 0.42
C LEU A 43 -10.61 -9.86 -0.52
N ASP A 44 -11.82 -9.31 -0.67
CA ASP A 44 -12.92 -9.99 -1.37
C ASP A 44 -12.73 -10.00 -2.90
N GLU A 45 -12.21 -8.92 -3.49
CA GLU A 45 -12.07 -8.79 -4.95
C GLU A 45 -10.69 -9.25 -5.45
N TYR A 46 -9.64 -9.13 -4.63
CA TYR A 46 -8.26 -9.38 -5.06
C TYR A 46 -7.52 -10.43 -4.22
N GLY A 47 -8.09 -10.90 -3.10
CA GLY A 47 -7.42 -11.86 -2.21
C GLY A 47 -6.25 -11.27 -1.44
N ILE A 48 -6.21 -9.94 -1.25
CA ILE A 48 -5.07 -9.22 -0.68
C ILE A 48 -5.40 -8.75 0.73
N GLU A 49 -4.63 -9.21 1.70
CA GLU A 49 -4.67 -8.71 3.08
C GLU A 49 -3.43 -7.87 3.39
N VAL A 50 -3.63 -6.58 3.64
CA VAL A 50 -2.58 -5.66 4.09
C VAL A 50 -3.09 -4.76 5.21
N PRO A 51 -2.27 -4.42 6.21
CA PRO A 51 -2.65 -3.45 7.23
C PRO A 51 -2.95 -2.07 6.63
N SER A 52 -4.20 -1.63 6.78
CA SER A 52 -4.66 -0.27 6.49
C SER A 52 -4.78 0.50 7.80
N THR A 53 -3.85 1.42 8.08
CA THR A 53 -3.75 2.09 9.38
C THR A 53 -3.82 3.60 9.23
N ARG A 54 -4.58 4.26 10.11
CA ARG A 54 -4.63 5.72 10.21
C ARG A 54 -3.65 6.21 11.29
N HIS A 55 -2.81 7.17 10.95
CA HIS A 55 -1.91 7.87 11.87
C HIS A 55 -2.18 9.38 11.77
N GLY A 56 -2.83 9.94 12.77
CA GLY A 56 -3.41 11.29 12.67
C GLY A 56 -4.43 11.37 11.54
N ASP A 57 -4.23 12.30 10.61
CA ASP A 57 -5.07 12.46 9.42
C ASP A 57 -4.58 11.64 8.21
N GLN A 58 -3.40 10.99 8.31
CA GLN A 58 -2.82 10.23 7.22
C GLN A 58 -3.29 8.77 7.26
N LEU A 59 -3.90 8.31 6.16
CA LEU A 59 -4.15 6.89 5.93
C LEU A 59 -2.96 6.25 5.20
N MET A 60 -2.60 5.03 5.58
CA MET A 60 -1.49 4.29 5.00
C MET A 60 -1.87 2.83 4.81
N VAL A 61 -1.31 2.21 3.77
CA VAL A 61 -1.22 0.75 3.66
C VAL A 61 0.21 0.31 3.95
N ARG A 62 0.39 -0.82 4.63
CA ARG A 62 1.72 -1.36 4.93
C ARG A 62 1.89 -2.73 4.31
N VAL A 63 3.05 -2.98 3.73
CA VAL A 63 3.46 -4.33 3.31
C VAL A 63 4.56 -4.84 4.22
N SER A 64 4.59 -6.16 4.38
CA SER A 64 5.64 -6.91 5.06
C SER A 64 6.05 -8.09 4.18
N VAL A 65 7.10 -7.90 3.39
CA VAL A 65 7.55 -8.84 2.35
C VAL A 65 8.41 -9.93 2.97
N GLN A 66 7.86 -11.13 3.13
CA GLN A 66 8.57 -12.31 3.63
C GLN A 66 8.85 -13.29 2.48
N GLY A 67 9.49 -14.43 2.77
CA GLY A 67 9.84 -15.43 1.75
C GLY A 67 8.65 -16.06 1.00
N TYR A 68 7.43 -15.81 1.45
CA TYR A 68 6.19 -16.24 0.79
C TYR A 68 5.53 -15.14 -0.07
N VAL A 69 6.07 -13.92 -0.09
CA VAL A 69 5.57 -12.80 -0.91
C VAL A 69 6.40 -12.73 -2.17
N THR A 70 5.74 -12.76 -3.32
CA THR A 70 6.36 -12.70 -4.65
C THR A 70 6.26 -11.28 -5.23
N ASP A 71 7.01 -11.03 -6.30
CA ASP A 71 6.87 -9.79 -7.07
C ASP A 71 5.47 -9.68 -7.72
N GLU A 72 4.86 -10.82 -8.09
CA GLU A 72 3.50 -10.88 -8.63
C GLU A 72 2.45 -10.44 -7.59
N ASP A 73 2.62 -10.81 -6.32
CA ASP A 73 1.76 -10.33 -5.23
C ASP A 73 1.87 -8.81 -5.05
N LEU A 74 3.09 -8.27 -5.16
CA LEU A 74 3.33 -6.83 -5.07
C LEU A 74 2.75 -6.07 -6.27
N ASP A 75 2.80 -6.68 -7.46
CA ASP A 75 2.15 -6.16 -8.68
C ASP A 75 0.63 -6.14 -8.54
N ALA A 76 0.06 -7.23 -8.03
CA ALA A 76 -1.38 -7.34 -7.76
C ALA A 76 -1.84 -6.26 -6.77
N LEU A 77 -1.08 -6.01 -5.70
CA LEU A 77 -1.38 -4.92 -4.77
C LEU A 77 -1.37 -3.56 -5.44
N VAL A 78 -0.36 -3.23 -6.25
CA VAL A 78 -0.32 -1.94 -6.96
C VAL A 78 -1.50 -1.80 -7.94
N GLY A 79 -1.86 -2.89 -8.63
CA GLY A 79 -3.00 -2.93 -9.53
C GLY A 79 -4.34 -2.71 -8.80
N ALA A 80 -4.55 -3.41 -7.69
CA ALA A 80 -5.74 -3.26 -6.86
C ALA A 80 -5.85 -1.85 -6.28
N LEU A 81 -4.77 -1.30 -5.72
CA LEU A 81 -4.76 0.07 -5.22
C LEU A 81 -5.08 1.09 -6.32
N ARG A 82 -4.58 0.90 -7.54
CA ARG A 82 -4.91 1.78 -8.68
C ARG A 82 -6.40 1.74 -9.06
N ALA A 83 -7.03 0.58 -8.94
CA ALA A 83 -8.46 0.41 -9.24
C ALA A 83 -9.38 0.92 -8.12
N LEU A 84 -8.93 0.83 -6.87
CA LEU A 84 -9.74 1.10 -5.68
C LEU A 84 -9.59 2.52 -5.13
N LEU A 85 -8.44 3.16 -5.33
CA LEU A 85 -8.18 4.50 -4.83
C LEU A 85 -8.70 5.58 -5.79
N PRO A 86 -9.10 6.75 -5.28
CA PRO A 86 -9.39 7.89 -6.14
C PRO A 86 -8.11 8.31 -6.90
N PRO A 87 -8.26 8.90 -8.10
CA PRO A 87 -7.12 9.46 -8.84
C PRO A 87 -6.46 10.58 -8.03
N ALA A 88 -5.13 10.70 -8.18
CA ALA A 88 -4.30 11.75 -7.59
C ALA A 88 -4.55 13.12 -8.24
#